data_AF-T0MCC4-F1
#
_entry.id   AF-T0MCC4-F1
#
_cell.length_a   1.000
_cell.length_b   1.000
_cell.length_c   1.000
_cell.angle_alpha   90.00
_cell.angle_beta   90.00
_cell.angle_gamma   90.00
#
_symmetry.space_group_name_H-M   'P 1'
#
loop_
_entity.id
_entity.type
_entity.pdbx_description
1 polymer ?
#
loop_
_entity_poly.entity_id
_entity_poly.type
_entity_poly.pdbx_seq_one_letter_code
_entity_poly.pdbx_strand_id
1 'polypeptide(L)'
;MLFSLDTLKMYAHSVGITNIDDDALRVLSQDLEYRIKEICQEGSKFMLASKRSKLSIDDINYGLISRNVDPLFGYDPHENLVFKGLPSGIYYVPDEEIDLEEFLERPLPKIPLNPSIQSHWLAIEGVQPQTAQNPIVIEKIEQKKILY
;
A
#
# COMPACT_ATOMS: atom_id res chain seq x y z
N MET A 1 13.29 16.21 0.00
CA MET A 1 12.55 15.95 -1.25
C MET A 1 12.52 14.46 -1.47
N LEU A 2 11.33 13.89 -1.62
CA LEU A 2 11.14 12.45 -1.87
C LEU A 2 11.62 12.04 -3.28
N PHE A 3 11.57 12.96 -4.25
CA PHE A 3 11.96 12.71 -5.63
C PHE A 3 13.29 13.39 -5.96
N SER A 4 14.24 12.62 -6.50
CA SER A 4 15.50 13.18 -7.00
C SER A 4 15.26 13.96 -8.31
N LEU A 5 16.09 14.96 -8.56
CA LEU A 5 16.04 15.68 -9.84
C LEU A 5 16.36 14.73 -11.01
N ASP A 6 17.23 13.74 -10.79
CA ASP A 6 17.57 12.75 -11.81
C ASP A 6 16.34 11.94 -12.26
N THR A 7 15.46 11.54 -11.33
CA THR A 7 14.21 10.85 -11.68
C THR A 7 13.33 11.70 -12.57
N LEU A 8 13.17 12.99 -12.26
CA LEU A 8 12.35 13.91 -13.06
C LEU A 8 13.00 14.21 -14.42
N LYS A 9 14.34 14.35 -14.48
CA LYS A 9 15.09 14.49 -15.73
C LYS A 9 14.90 13.27 -16.62
N MET A 10 15.06 12.06 -16.08
CA MET A 10 14.85 10.82 -16.82
C MET A 10 13.43 10.71 -17.38
N TYR A 11 12.41 11.10 -16.60
CA TYR A 11 11.03 11.15 -17.08
C TYR A 11 10.82 12.22 -18.17
N ALA A 12 11.40 13.41 -18.02
CA ALA A 12 11.32 14.44 -19.06
C ALA A 12 11.95 13.96 -20.38
N HIS A 13 13.10 13.30 -20.30
CA HIS A 13 13.77 12.72 -21.45
C HIS A 13 12.96 11.61 -22.12
N SER A 14 12.24 10.77 -21.36
CA SER A 14 11.40 9.72 -21.95
C SER A 14 10.20 10.27 -22.72
N VAL A 15 9.72 11.45 -22.35
CA VAL A 15 8.67 12.19 -23.07
C VAL A 15 9.25 13.02 -24.24
N GLY A 16 10.57 13.06 -24.40
CA GLY A 16 11.26 13.80 -25.47
C GLY A 16 11.63 15.24 -25.12
N ILE A 17 11.49 15.64 -23.86
CA ILE A 17 11.89 16.97 -23.37
C ILE A 17 13.32 16.88 -22.85
N THR A 18 14.26 17.50 -23.56
CA THR A 18 15.70 17.36 -23.28
C THR A 18 16.31 18.50 -22.49
N ASN A 19 15.74 19.70 -22.58
CA ASN A 19 16.25 20.90 -21.91
C ASN A 19 15.20 21.45 -20.95
N ILE A 20 15.32 21.09 -19.66
CA ILE A 20 14.56 21.70 -18.57
C ILE A 20 15.56 22.29 -17.57
N ASP A 21 15.24 23.47 -17.07
CA ASP A 21 16.01 24.14 -16.04
C ASP A 21 15.92 23.44 -14.68
N ASP A 22 17.04 23.39 -13.95
CA ASP A 22 17.14 22.67 -12.69
C ASP A 22 16.29 23.29 -11.57
N ASP A 23 16.03 24.61 -11.63
CA ASP A 23 15.14 25.26 -10.66
C ASP A 23 13.68 24.90 -10.93
N ALA A 24 13.28 24.77 -12.21
CA ALA A 24 11.95 24.29 -12.59
C ALA A 24 11.71 22.85 -12.11
N LEU A 25 12.69 21.95 -12.26
CA LEU A 25 12.61 20.58 -11.76
C LEU A 25 12.49 20.52 -10.24
N ARG A 26 13.14 21.45 -9.53
CA ARG A 26 13.06 21.53 -8.06
C ARG A 26 11.66 21.91 -7.60
N VAL A 27 11.04 22.88 -8.25
CA VAL A 27 9.65 23.28 -7.98
C VAL A 27 8.69 22.13 -8.29
N LEU A 28 8.87 21.45 -9.43
CA LEU A 28 8.05 20.30 -9.81
C LEU A 28 8.18 19.14 -8.81
N SER A 29 9.39 18.85 -8.32
CA SER A 29 9.63 17.83 -7.29
C SER A 29 8.84 18.12 -6.01
N GLN A 30 8.82 19.38 -5.58
CA GLN A 30 8.09 19.80 -4.38
C GLN A 30 6.58 19.69 -4.56
N ASP A 31 6.04 20.10 -5.71
CA ASP A 31 4.61 19.95 -6.00
C ASP A 31 4.21 18.47 -6.08
N LEU A 32 4.99 17.63 -6.77
CA LEU A 32 4.73 16.19 -6.86
C LEU A 32 4.71 15.52 -5.48
N GLU A 33 5.68 15.85 -4.63
CA GLU A 33 5.73 15.36 -3.25
C GLU A 33 4.48 15.80 -2.46
N TYR A 34 4.03 17.04 -2.63
CA TYR A 34 2.81 17.53 -2.00
C TYR A 34 1.58 16.75 -2.48
N ARG A 35 1.43 16.54 -3.80
CA ARG A 35 0.29 15.80 -4.38
C ARG A 35 0.22 14.35 -3.89
N ILE A 36 1.35 13.67 -3.79
CA ILE A 36 1.39 12.29 -3.30
C ILE A 36 1.00 12.21 -1.83
N LYS A 37 1.52 13.12 -1.00
CA LYS A 37 1.13 13.20 0.42
C LYS A 37 -0.36 13.46 0.58
N GLU A 38 -0.91 14.34 -0.25
CA GLU A 38 -2.33 14.69 -0.27
C GLU A 38 -3.21 13.47 -0.60
N ILE A 39 -2.86 12.70 -1.64
CA ILE A 39 -3.56 11.46 -2.01
C ILE A 39 -3.43 10.39 -0.92
N CYS A 40 -2.23 10.22 -0.33
CA CYS A 40 -2.03 9.26 0.76
C CYS A 40 -2.85 9.62 2.01
N GLN A 41 -2.99 10.90 2.33
CA GLN A 41 -3.85 11.36 3.42
C GLN A 41 -5.33 11.08 3.13
N GLU A 42 -5.78 11.32 1.90
CA GLU A 42 -7.16 11.05 1.51
C GLU A 42 -7.47 9.55 1.54
N GLY A 43 -6.59 8.71 0.99
CA GLY A 43 -6.73 7.26 1.08
C GLY A 43 -6.73 6.76 2.54
N SER A 44 -5.93 7.36 3.41
CA SER A 44 -5.91 7.00 4.83
C SER A 44 -7.25 7.28 5.54
N LYS A 45 -8.03 8.28 5.08
CA LYS A 45 -9.39 8.52 5.59
C LYS A 45 -10.34 7.40 5.18
N PHE A 46 -10.27 6.93 3.92
CA PHE A 46 -11.07 5.78 3.46
C PHE A 46 -10.71 4.48 4.19
N MET A 47 -9.41 4.26 4.44
CA MET A 47 -8.92 3.13 5.24
C MET A 47 -9.51 3.15 6.66
N LEU A 48 -9.43 4.30 7.33
CA LEU A 48 -9.94 4.46 8.70
C LEU A 48 -11.47 4.33 8.75
N ALA A 49 -12.18 4.94 7.79
CA ALA A 49 -13.64 4.82 7.66
C ALA A 49 -14.08 3.36 7.42
N SER A 50 -13.23 2.57 6.76
CA SER A 50 -13.42 1.13 6.55
C SER A 50 -13.04 0.27 7.77
N LYS A 51 -12.67 0.88 8.91
CA LYS A 51 -12.21 0.20 10.14
C LYS A 51 -10.99 -0.69 9.94
N ARG A 52 -10.13 -0.35 8.96
CA ARG A 52 -8.87 -1.05 8.68
C ARG A 52 -7.67 -0.22 9.16
N SER A 53 -6.57 -0.90 9.46
CA SER A 53 -5.27 -0.29 9.76
C SER A 53 -4.24 -0.45 8.65
N LYS A 54 -4.54 -1.28 7.65
CA LYS A 54 -3.72 -1.50 6.46
C LYS A 54 -4.35 -0.77 5.27
N LEU A 55 -3.57 0.12 4.66
CA LEU A 55 -3.94 0.86 3.46
C LEU A 55 -3.99 -0.10 2.27
N SER A 56 -5.09 -0.07 1.53
CA SER A 56 -5.32 -0.90 0.35
C SER A 56 -5.23 -0.07 -0.94
N ILE A 57 -5.14 -0.77 -2.07
CA ILE A 57 -5.18 -0.16 -3.41
C ILE A 57 -6.49 0.61 -3.59
N ASP A 58 -7.61 0.03 -3.15
CA ASP A 58 -8.94 0.65 -3.25
C ASP A 58 -9.00 1.98 -2.49
N ASP A 59 -8.37 2.08 -1.32
CA ASP A 59 -8.35 3.33 -0.55
C ASP A 59 -7.68 4.47 -1.33
N ILE A 60 -6.57 4.18 -2.02
CA ILE A 60 -5.89 5.15 -2.88
C ILE A 60 -6.78 5.52 -4.07
N ASN A 61 -7.42 4.53 -4.70
CA ASN A 61 -8.33 4.78 -5.83
C ASN A 61 -9.54 5.63 -5.41
N TYR A 62 -10.13 5.41 -4.24
CA TYR A 62 -11.17 6.29 -3.70
C TYR A 62 -10.65 7.71 -3.44
N GLY A 63 -9.40 7.84 -2.97
CA GLY A 63 -8.73 9.12 -2.82
C GLY A 63 -8.46 9.84 -4.15
N LEU A 64 -8.17 9.12 -5.23
CA LEU A 64 -8.05 9.69 -6.58
C LEU A 64 -9.40 10.16 -7.10
N ILE A 65 -10.42 9.31 -7.00
CA ILE A 65 -11.78 9.61 -7.47
C ILE A 65 -12.36 10.82 -6.74
N SER A 66 -12.19 10.94 -5.41
CA SER A 66 -12.68 12.08 -4.63
C SER A 66 -12.04 13.42 -5.04
N ARG A 67 -10.90 13.36 -5.75
CA ARG A 67 -10.13 14.48 -6.27
C ARG A 67 -10.36 14.72 -7.76
N ASN A 68 -11.29 14.00 -8.39
CA ASN A 68 -11.55 14.00 -9.83
C ASN A 68 -10.32 13.56 -10.65
N VAL A 69 -9.54 12.62 -10.13
CA VAL A 69 -8.46 11.95 -10.85
C VAL A 69 -8.92 10.53 -11.17
N ASP A 70 -8.62 10.06 -12.38
CA ASP A 70 -8.96 8.71 -12.79
C ASP A 70 -8.25 7.68 -11.88
N PRO A 71 -8.94 6.60 -11.50
CA PRO A 71 -8.34 5.55 -10.69
C PRO A 71 -7.26 4.80 -11.49
N LEU A 72 -6.31 4.21 -10.77
CA LEU A 72 -5.27 3.38 -11.36
C LEU A 72 -5.74 1.93 -11.46
N PHE A 73 -5.71 1.40 -12.67
CA PHE A 73 -6.05 0.01 -12.99
C PHE A 73 -4.80 -0.87 -13.08
N GLY A 74 -4.97 -2.19 -12.99
CA GLY A 74 -3.87 -3.15 -13.12
C GLY A 74 -3.10 -3.40 -11.82
N TYR A 75 -3.68 -3.09 -10.66
CA TYR A 75 -3.11 -3.41 -9.36
C TYR A 75 -4.03 -4.40 -8.63
N ASP A 76 -3.54 -5.64 -8.42
CA ASP A 76 -4.26 -6.69 -7.70
C ASP A 76 -3.56 -6.98 -6.35
N PRO A 77 -4.27 -6.99 -5.20
CA PRO A 77 -3.70 -7.40 -3.91
C PRO A 77 -3.11 -8.81 -3.87
N HIS A 78 -3.51 -9.69 -4.79
CA HIS A 78 -3.02 -11.07 -4.91
C HIS A 78 -1.75 -11.18 -5.74
N GLU A 79 -1.44 -10.15 -6.55
CA GLU A 79 -0.25 -10.11 -7.38
C GLU A 79 0.83 -9.25 -6.72
N ASN A 80 1.94 -9.87 -6.35
CA ASN A 80 3.06 -9.15 -5.78
C ASN A 80 3.93 -8.56 -6.90
N LEU A 81 4.01 -7.23 -6.97
CA LEU A 81 4.94 -6.55 -7.86
C LEU A 81 6.38 -6.77 -7.40
N VAL A 82 7.16 -7.47 -8.23
CA VAL A 82 8.58 -7.73 -7.98
C VAL A 82 9.44 -6.80 -8.84
N PHE A 83 10.07 -5.83 -8.20
CA PHE A 83 11.00 -4.92 -8.87
C PHE A 83 12.35 -5.61 -9.08
N LYS A 84 12.76 -5.78 -10.35
CA LYS A 84 14.11 -6.26 -10.71
C LYS A 84 15.03 -5.07 -10.97
N GLY A 85 16.20 -5.08 -10.35
CA GLY A 85 17.22 -4.05 -10.52
C GLY A 85 18.23 -4.40 -11.60
N LEU A 86 18.69 -3.40 -12.34
CA LEU A 86 19.80 -3.46 -13.28
C LEU A 86 21.07 -2.86 -12.65
N PRO A 87 22.29 -3.24 -13.09
CA PRO A 87 23.55 -2.68 -12.59
C PRO A 87 23.65 -1.15 -12.72
N SER A 88 22.87 -0.55 -13.62
CA SER A 88 22.76 0.90 -13.81
C SER A 88 22.00 1.64 -12.70
N GLY A 89 21.43 0.92 -11.72
CA GLY A 89 20.55 1.51 -10.69
C GLY A 89 19.12 1.75 -11.17
N ILE A 90 18.76 1.24 -12.34
CA ILE A 90 17.40 1.28 -12.89
C ILE A 90 16.64 0.05 -12.42
N TYR A 91 15.36 0.23 -12.10
CA TYR A 91 14.46 -0.86 -11.73
C TYR A 91 13.34 -0.99 -12.76
N TYR A 92 12.91 -2.22 -13.02
CA TYR A 92 11.75 -2.51 -13.85
C TYR A 92 10.90 -3.60 -13.22
N VAL A 93 9.62 -3.63 -13.60
CA VAL A 93 8.74 -4.75 -13.29
C VAL A 93 8.71 -5.63 -14.54
N PRO A 94 9.14 -6.91 -14.46
CA PRO A 94 9.02 -7.84 -15.57
C PRO A 94 7.56 -8.06 -15.91
N ASP A 95 7.23 -7.97 -17.19
CA ASP A 95 5.94 -8.36 -17.73
C ASP A 95 6.06 -9.81 -18.22
N GLU A 96 5.50 -10.76 -17.46
CA GLU A 96 5.55 -12.17 -17.80
C GLU A 96 4.36 -12.52 -18.70
N GLU A 97 4.66 -12.99 -19.91
CA GLU A 97 3.62 -13.48 -20.82
C GLU A 97 2.94 -14.71 -20.23
N ILE A 98 1.61 -14.69 -20.21
CA ILE A 98 0.78 -15.77 -19.69
C ILE A 98 0.17 -16.52 -20.87
N ASP A 99 0.33 -17.85 -20.89
CA ASP A 99 -0.42 -18.71 -21.80
C ASP A 99 -1.90 -18.74 -21.38
N LEU A 100 -2.77 -18.31 -22.30
CA LEU A 100 -4.21 -18.26 -22.07
C LEU A 100 -4.82 -19.65 -21.89
N GLU A 101 -4.30 -20.67 -22.58
CA GLU A 101 -4.81 -22.04 -22.44
C GLU A 101 -4.49 -22.57 -21.04
N GLU A 102 -3.24 -22.42 -20.58
CA GLU A 102 -2.83 -22.80 -19.23
C GLU A 102 -3.62 -22.01 -18.17
N PHE A 103 -3.83 -20.72 -18.37
CA PHE A 103 -4.59 -19.88 -17.45
C PHE A 103 -6.04 -20.35 -17.29
N LEU A 104 -6.70 -20.72 -18.40
CA LEU A 104 -8.07 -21.21 -18.41
C LEU A 104 -8.21 -22.58 -17.74
N GLU A 105 -7.16 -23.41 -17.78
CA GLU A 105 -7.13 -24.72 -17.12
C GLU A 105 -6.89 -24.64 -15.60
N ARG A 106 -6.56 -23.45 -15.06
CA ARG A 106 -6.30 -23.28 -13.61
C ARG A 106 -7.55 -23.61 -12.78
N PRO A 107 -7.39 -24.35 -11.66
CA PRO A 107 -8.51 -24.66 -10.80
C PRO A 107 -9.07 -23.40 -10.15
N LEU A 108 -10.40 -23.37 -9.96
CA LEU A 108 -11.07 -22.28 -9.28
C LEU A 108 -10.53 -22.10 -7.85
N PRO A 109 -10.40 -20.85 -7.37
CA PRO A 109 -9.98 -20.60 -6.00
C PRO A 109 -11.02 -21.14 -5.02
N LYS A 110 -10.56 -21.52 -3.82
CA LYS A 110 -11.46 -21.97 -2.76
C LYS A 110 -12.28 -20.79 -2.25
N ILE A 111 -13.58 -21.02 -2.09
CA ILE A 111 -14.49 -20.02 -1.53
C ILE A 111 -14.36 -20.06 0.00
N PRO A 112 -14.20 -18.90 0.67
CA PRO A 112 -14.18 -18.84 2.12
C PRO A 112 -15.56 -19.21 2.70
N LEU A 113 -15.58 -19.65 3.96
CA LEU A 113 -16.83 -19.87 4.66
C LEU A 113 -17.61 -18.56 4.84
N ASN A 114 -18.94 -18.68 4.89
CA ASN A 114 -19.78 -17.53 5.19
C ASN A 114 -19.44 -16.95 6.57
N PRO A 115 -19.47 -15.62 6.72
CA PRO A 115 -19.23 -14.98 8.00
C PRO A 115 -20.28 -15.45 9.03
N SER A 116 -19.81 -15.76 10.25
CA SER A 116 -20.65 -16.12 11.39
C SER A 116 -20.16 -15.40 12.64
N ILE A 117 -21.06 -15.21 13.62
CA ILE A 117 -20.75 -14.53 14.88
C ILE A 117 -20.65 -15.59 15.98
N GLN A 118 -19.56 -15.54 16.74
CA GLN A 118 -19.39 -16.33 17.95
C GLN A 118 -19.22 -15.39 19.14
N SER A 119 -19.92 -15.66 20.23
CA SER A 119 -19.89 -14.86 21.46
C SER A 119 -19.21 -15.61 22.59
N HIS A 120 -18.40 -14.92 23.38
CA HIS A 120 -17.83 -15.41 24.63
C HIS A 120 -17.77 -14.28 25.66
N TRP A 121 -17.58 -14.62 26.93
CA TRP A 121 -17.35 -13.63 27.99
C TRP A 121 -15.92 -13.08 27.91
N LEU A 122 -15.78 -11.79 27.63
CA LEU A 122 -14.50 -11.10 27.71
C LEU A 122 -14.14 -10.74 29.16
N ALA A 123 -15.14 -10.36 29.96
CA ALA A 123 -15.00 -10.04 31.38
C ALA A 123 -16.28 -10.34 32.15
N ILE A 124 -16.14 -10.72 33.42
CA ILE A 124 -17.21 -10.91 34.39
C ILE A 124 -16.80 -10.13 35.64
N GLU A 125 -17.60 -9.15 36.06
CA GLU A 125 -17.28 -8.27 37.19
C GLU A 125 -15.88 -7.61 37.09
N GLY A 126 -15.48 -7.23 35.87
CA GLY A 126 -14.16 -6.62 35.60
C GLY A 126 -12.99 -7.61 35.58
N VAL A 127 -13.22 -8.90 35.82
CA VAL A 127 -12.19 -9.95 35.74
C VAL A 127 -12.31 -10.71 34.42
N GLN A 128 -11.20 -10.86 33.70
CA GLN A 128 -11.16 -11.65 32.47
C GLN A 128 -11.11 -13.16 32.80
N PRO A 129 -12.14 -13.96 32.41
CA PRO A 129 -12.13 -15.39 32.67
C PRO A 129 -11.08 -16.10 31.80
N GLN A 130 -10.45 -17.14 32.33
CA GLN A 130 -9.46 -17.95 31.60
C GLN A 130 -10.15 -18.94 30.64
N THR A 131 -10.74 -18.42 29.57
CA THR A 131 -11.27 -19.21 28.45
C THR A 131 -10.27 -19.24 27.30
N ALA A 132 -10.35 -20.26 26.43
CA ALA A 132 -9.46 -20.38 25.26
C ALA A 132 -9.49 -19.16 24.32
N GLN A 133 -10.58 -18.40 24.30
CA GLN A 133 -10.77 -17.22 23.46
C GLN A 133 -10.14 -15.95 24.06
N ASN A 134 -9.86 -15.92 25.36
CA ASN A 134 -9.29 -14.74 26.02
C ASN A 134 -7.75 -14.80 25.96
N PRO A 135 -7.07 -13.65 25.80
CA PRO A 135 -5.62 -13.60 25.80
C PRO A 135 -5.08 -14.09 27.14
N ILE A 136 -3.97 -14.83 27.09
CA ILE A 136 -3.24 -15.17 28.30
C ILE A 136 -2.48 -13.91 28.72
N VAL A 137 -2.59 -13.52 29.99
CA VAL A 137 -1.81 -12.41 30.53
C VAL A 137 -0.35 -12.85 30.57
N ILE A 138 0.40 -12.54 29.51
CA ILE A 138 1.85 -12.66 29.49
C ILE A 138 2.36 -11.34 30.06
N GLU A 139 3.04 -11.38 31.21
CA GLU A 139 3.68 -10.20 31.79
C GLU A 139 4.59 -9.55 30.73
N LYS A 140 4.33 -8.27 30.44
CA LYS A 140 5.20 -7.48 29.58
C LYS A 140 6.52 -7.31 30.31
N ILE A 141 7.59 -7.94 29.84
CA ILE A 141 8.95 -7.59 30.24
C ILE A 141 9.13 -6.11 29.84
N GLU A 142 9.26 -5.23 30.83
CA GLU A 142 9.61 -3.83 30.61
C GLU A 142 10.95 -3.78 29.87
N GLN A 143 10.90 -3.48 28.57
CA GLN A 143 12.08 -3.05 27.83
C GLN A 143 12.51 -1.73 28.45
N LYS A 144 13.52 -1.77 29.33
CA LYS A 144 14.19 -0.58 29.86
C LYS A 144 14.54 0.34 28.69
N LYS A 145 13.82 1.46 28.56
CA LYS A 145 14.19 2.53 27.64
C LYS A 145 15.58 3.02 28.04
N ILE A 146 16.58 2.67 27.25
CA ILE A 146 17.90 3.32 27.29
C ILE A 146 17.65 4.73 26.74
N LEU A 147 17.66 5.72 27.64
CA LEU A 147 17.72 7.14 27.29
C LEU A 147 19.12 7.40 26.71
N TYR A 148 19.16 7.87 25.46
CA TYR A 148 20.29 8.62 24.92
C TYR A 148 19.89 10.10 24.87
#